data_AF-A0A3B8MF02-F1
#
_entry.id   AF-A0A3B8MF02-F1
#
_cell.length_a   1.000
_cell.length_b   1.000
_cell.length_c   1.000
_cell.angle_alpha   90.00
_cell.angle_beta   90.00
_cell.angle_gamma   90.00
#
_symmetry.space_group_name_H-M   'P 1'
#
loop_
_entity.id
_entity.type
_entity.pdbx_description
1 polymer ?
#
loop_
_entity_poly.entity_id
_entity_poly.type
_entity_poly.pdbx_seq_one_letter_code
_entity_poly.pdbx_strand_id
1 'polypeptide(L)'
;MAPTVAHFLHGLRRALGIRWRAGVVGQPLPICPPGDGSPICSPGTRPCGRRLTVARIILGLGGVLFTSVGAYYLLFPAEGAEAVGIREISAGGLADVRAVYGGLDAAVGVFLLLSLIQGLIWLGLRVQTFAFAGLLVGRSIGFVMDSPEESLQVVLLGVEAFCLALSVAGSKRLAER
;
A
#
# COMPACT_ATOMS: atom_id res chain seq x y z
N MET A 1 -6.05 5.73 32.74
CA MET A 1 -5.85 4.39 32.14
C MET A 1 -5.16 4.53 30.78
N ALA A 2 -3.85 4.80 30.76
CA ALA A 2 -3.05 5.01 29.54
C ALA A 2 -1.66 4.32 29.47
N PRO A 3 -1.25 3.35 30.33
CA PRO A 3 0.10 2.76 30.23
C PRO A 3 0.23 1.61 29.20
N THR A 4 -0.85 1.17 28.54
CA THR A 4 -0.86 -0.10 27.78
C THR A 4 -0.27 -0.01 26.36
N VAL A 5 -0.37 1.14 25.70
CA VAL A 5 0.05 1.29 24.29
C VAL A 5 1.58 1.37 24.17
N ALA A 6 2.25 2.05 25.11
CA ALA A 6 3.70 2.22 25.09
C ALA A 6 4.44 0.88 25.27
N HIS A 7 3.92 -0.01 26.13
CA HIS A 7 4.52 -1.32 26.35
C HIS A 7 4.37 -2.26 25.14
N PHE A 8 3.22 -2.22 24.47
CA PHE A 8 2.97 -3.03 23.28
C PHE A 8 3.89 -2.64 22.11
N LEU A 9 4.05 -1.33 21.86
CA LEU A 9 4.95 -0.82 20.83
C LEU A 9 6.42 -1.14 21.13
N HIS A 10 6.81 -1.18 22.41
CA HIS A 10 8.19 -1.51 22.79
C HIS A 10 8.50 -3.01 22.63
N GLY A 11 7.51 -3.89 22.81
CA GLY A 11 7.63 -5.33 22.55
C GLY A 11 7.76 -5.65 21.05
N LEU A 12 6.90 -5.04 20.24
CA LEU A 12 6.93 -5.19 18.77
C LEU A 12 8.27 -4.73 18.17
N ARG A 13 8.84 -3.65 18.74
CA ARG A 13 10.16 -3.11 18.35
C ARG A 13 11.30 -4.09 18.56
N ARG A 14 11.26 -4.91 19.61
CA ARG A 14 12.30 -5.92 19.88
C ARG A 14 12.12 -7.16 19.01
N ALA A 15 10.87 -7.60 18.81
CA ALA A 15 10.56 -8.78 18.02
C ALA A 15 10.95 -8.64 16.54
N LEU A 16 10.87 -7.43 15.97
CA LEU A 16 11.10 -7.21 14.54
C LEU A 16 12.56 -6.84 14.17
N GLY A 17 13.47 -6.68 15.14
CA GLY A 17 14.88 -6.33 14.85
C GLY A 17 15.07 -4.99 14.12
N ILE A 18 14.04 -4.15 14.06
CA ILE A 18 14.06 -2.88 13.33
C ILE A 18 14.86 -1.86 14.15
N ARG A 19 16.14 -1.68 13.79
CA ARG A 19 16.94 -0.53 14.21
C ARG A 19 16.41 0.73 13.52
N TRP A 20 15.42 1.39 14.15
CA TRP A 20 15.14 2.79 13.87
C TRP A 20 16.42 3.58 14.20
N ARG A 21 17.11 4.08 13.17
CA ARG A 21 18.08 5.17 13.35
C ARG A 21 17.26 6.42 13.72
N ALA A 22 17.03 6.61 15.01
CA ALA A 22 16.70 7.92 15.55
C ALA A 22 17.92 8.81 15.32
N GLY A 23 17.97 9.52 14.19
CA GLY A 23 19.16 10.32 13.87
C GLY A 23 19.28 10.79 12.43
N VAL A 24 18.23 11.37 11.84
CA VAL A 24 18.40 12.39 10.77
C VAL A 24 17.34 13.48 10.89
N VAL A 25 17.08 13.94 12.12
CA VAL A 25 16.44 15.23 12.35
C VAL A 25 17.54 16.13 12.91
N GLY A 26 18.09 17.02 12.09
CA GLY A 26 19.05 18.02 12.53
C GLY A 26 20.51 17.85 12.07
N GLN A 27 20.78 17.26 10.90
CA GLN A 27 22.04 17.64 10.24
C GLN A 27 21.83 19.03 9.62
N PRO A 28 22.55 20.07 10.08
CA PRO A 28 22.48 21.38 9.44
C PRO A 28 22.82 21.20 7.96
N LEU A 29 21.96 21.73 7.09
CA LEU A 29 22.23 21.75 5.66
C LEU A 29 23.61 22.41 5.45
N PRO A 30 24.49 21.84 4.62
CA PRO A 30 25.75 22.50 4.29
C PRO A 30 25.43 23.89 3.73
N ILE A 31 25.77 24.92 4.50
CA ILE A 31 25.65 26.31 4.09
C ILE A 31 26.69 26.50 2.99
N CYS A 32 26.24 26.70 1.75
CA CYS A 32 27.15 27.07 0.66
C CYS A 32 27.82 28.39 1.03
N PRO A 33 29.17 28.47 1.02
CA PRO A 33 29.85 29.73 1.27
C PRO A 33 29.53 30.74 0.16
N PRO A 34 29.37 32.04 0.49
CA PRO A 34 29.13 33.07 -0.49
C PRO A 34 30.41 33.36 -1.30
N GLY A 35 30.35 33.03 -2.60
CA GLY A 35 30.97 33.82 -3.67
C GLY A 35 32.49 33.72 -3.84
N ASP A 36 32.93 32.69 -4.58
CA ASP A 36 33.99 32.90 -5.57
C ASP A 36 33.36 32.80 -6.96
N GLY A 37 33.75 33.66 -7.89
CA GLY A 37 33.11 33.76 -9.21
C GLY A 37 33.46 32.63 -10.18
N SER A 38 33.66 31.40 -9.71
CA SER A 38 34.01 30.27 -10.58
C SER A 38 32.77 29.54 -11.13
N PRO A 39 32.71 29.20 -12.43
CA PRO A 39 31.64 28.37 -12.98
C PRO A 39 31.92 26.90 -12.65
N ILE A 40 31.85 26.54 -11.36
CA ILE A 40 31.91 25.13 -10.96
C ILE A 40 30.50 24.56 -11.11
N CYS A 41 30.28 23.89 -12.24
CA CYS A 41 29.33 22.78 -12.30
C CYS A 41 29.66 21.83 -11.15
N SER A 42 28.91 21.95 -10.06
CA SER A 42 29.06 21.07 -8.90
C SER A 42 28.79 19.63 -9.33
N PRO A 43 29.71 18.69 -9.04
CA PRO A 43 29.49 17.27 -9.29
C PRO A 43 28.39 16.79 -8.34
N GLY A 44 27.14 16.81 -8.78
CA GLY A 44 26.03 16.41 -7.91
C GLY A 44 24.64 16.70 -8.40
N THR A 45 24.45 17.50 -9.46
CA THR A 45 23.13 17.74 -10.05
C THR A 45 22.66 16.49 -10.82
N ARG A 46 22.23 15.47 -10.07
CA ARG A 46 21.26 14.51 -10.60
C ARG A 46 20.05 15.33 -11.07
N PRO A 47 19.54 15.11 -12.29
CA PRO A 47 18.39 15.86 -12.78
C PRO A 47 17.27 15.82 -11.74
N CYS A 48 16.80 16.99 -11.28
CA CYS A 48 15.60 17.17 -10.45
C CYS A 48 14.31 16.82 -11.20
N GLY A 49 14.39 16.00 -12.25
CA GLY A 49 13.24 15.34 -12.84
C GLY A 49 12.90 14.12 -12.00
N ARG A 50 11.78 14.17 -11.26
CA ARG A 50 11.09 12.97 -10.77
C ARG A 50 10.77 12.10 -12.00
N ARG A 51 11.73 11.30 -12.48
CA ARG A 51 11.47 10.34 -13.55
C ARG A 51 10.37 9.42 -13.02
N LEU A 52 9.28 9.37 -13.76
CA LEU A 52 8.13 8.53 -13.48
C LEU A 52 8.56 7.08 -13.78
N THR A 53 9.11 6.43 -12.76
CA THR A 53 9.48 5.03 -12.87
C THR A 53 8.22 4.18 -12.93
N VAL A 54 8.20 3.12 -13.74
CA VAL A 54 7.09 2.16 -13.82
C VAL A 54 6.62 1.70 -12.42
N ALA A 55 7.55 1.48 -11.49
CA ALA A 55 7.26 1.15 -10.10
C ALA A 55 6.37 2.19 -9.37
N ARG A 56 6.56 3.49 -9.63
CA ARG A 56 5.74 4.57 -9.06
C ARG A 56 4.33 4.58 -9.63
N ILE A 57 4.19 4.27 -10.92
CA ILE A 57 2.87 4.16 -11.58
C ILE A 57 2.10 3.01 -10.96
N ILE A 58 2.71 1.82 -10.87
CA ILE A 58 2.09 0.63 -10.29
C ILE A 58 1.66 0.87 -8.84
N LEU A 59 2.53 1.50 -8.03
CA LEU A 59 2.22 1.85 -6.65
C LEU A 59 1.08 2.88 -6.55
N GLY A 60 1.13 3.93 -7.38
CA GLY A 60 0.10 4.97 -7.41
C GLY A 60 -1.27 4.44 -7.82
N LEU A 61 -1.33 3.61 -8.87
CA LEU A 61 -2.56 2.96 -9.31
C LEU A 61 -3.14 2.06 -8.21
N GLY A 62 -2.29 1.28 -7.53
CA GLY A 62 -2.70 0.46 -6.39
C GLY A 62 -3.27 1.31 -5.26
N GLY A 63 -2.59 2.40 -4.90
CA GLY A 63 -3.05 3.33 -3.87
C GLY A 63 -4.41 3.94 -4.20
N VAL A 64 -4.60 4.44 -5.42
CA VAL A 64 -5.89 5.01 -5.86
C VAL A 64 -6.98 3.95 -5.87
N LEU A 65 -6.71 2.75 -6.38
CA LEU A 65 -7.68 1.64 -6.42
C LEU A 65 -8.16 1.28 -5.01
N PHE A 66 -7.23 0.93 -4.11
CA PHE A 66 -7.57 0.52 -2.74
C PHE A 66 -8.29 1.62 -1.96
N THR A 67 -7.85 2.88 -2.07
CA THR A 67 -8.53 4.00 -1.41
C THR A 67 -9.94 4.20 -1.95
N SER A 68 -10.14 4.09 -3.27
CA SER A 68 -11.46 4.29 -3.89
C SER A 68 -12.42 3.16 -3.52
N VAL A 69 -11.95 1.91 -3.55
CA VAL A 69 -12.73 0.74 -3.14
C VAL A 69 -13.07 0.82 -1.66
N GLY A 70 -12.09 1.12 -0.80
CA GLY A 70 -12.33 1.26 0.63
C GLY A 70 -13.29 2.41 0.97
N ALA A 71 -13.17 3.55 0.29
CA ALA A 71 -14.12 4.65 0.44
C ALA A 71 -15.54 4.24 0.00
N TYR A 72 -15.66 3.48 -1.10
CA TYR A 72 -16.94 2.96 -1.56
C TYR A 72 -17.60 2.05 -0.53
N TYR A 73 -16.88 1.06 0.03
CA TYR A 73 -17.43 0.15 1.04
C TYR A 73 -17.70 0.83 2.40
N LEU A 74 -17.04 1.95 2.72
CA LEU A 74 -17.40 2.74 3.91
C LEU A 74 -18.76 3.43 3.76
N LEU A 75 -19.00 4.00 2.59
CA LEU A 75 -20.21 4.80 2.29
C LEU A 75 -21.40 3.91 1.90
N PHE A 76 -21.17 2.86 1.11
CA PHE A 76 -22.17 2.00 0.48
C PHE A 76 -21.88 0.50 0.74
N PRO A 77 -21.82 0.04 2.01
CA PRO A 77 -21.44 -1.33 2.32
C PRO A 77 -22.46 -2.38 1.86
N ALA A 78 -23.75 -2.03 1.84
CA ALA A 78 -24.80 -2.99 1.47
C ALA A 78 -24.74 -3.26 -0.04
N GLU A 79 -24.63 -2.20 -0.83
CA GLU A 79 -24.52 -2.26 -2.29
C GLU A 79 -23.22 -2.94 -2.72
N GLY A 80 -22.11 -2.65 -2.04
CA GLY A 80 -20.83 -3.31 -2.30
C GLY A 80 -20.86 -4.80 -1.98
N ALA A 81 -21.45 -5.18 -0.86
CA ALA A 81 -21.54 -6.58 -0.46
C ALA A 81 -22.49 -7.37 -1.38
N GLU A 82 -23.62 -6.77 -1.79
CA GLU A 82 -24.53 -7.37 -2.75
C GLU A 82 -23.86 -7.59 -4.12
N ALA A 83 -23.02 -6.66 -4.57
CA ALA A 83 -22.27 -6.78 -5.82
C ALA A 83 -21.31 -7.99 -5.85
N VAL A 84 -20.87 -8.48 -4.69
CA VAL A 84 -20.04 -9.69 -4.56
C VAL A 84 -20.84 -10.93 -4.15
N GLY A 85 -22.17 -10.84 -4.14
CA GLY A 85 -23.10 -11.94 -3.85
C GLY A 85 -23.44 -12.13 -2.37
N ILE A 86 -23.01 -11.23 -1.48
CA ILE A 86 -23.35 -11.30 -0.06
C ILE A 86 -24.72 -10.64 0.14
N ARG A 87 -25.74 -11.46 0.42
CA ARG A 87 -27.13 -11.02 0.66
C ARG A 87 -27.51 -11.18 2.13
N GLU A 88 -28.61 -10.52 2.53
CA GLU A 88 -29.21 -10.63 3.87
C GLU A 88 -28.24 -10.32 5.03
N ILE A 89 -27.50 -9.23 4.91
CA ILE A 89 -26.51 -8.83 5.90
C ILE A 89 -27.20 -8.15 7.09
N SER A 90 -26.94 -8.66 8.30
CA SER A 90 -27.38 -8.03 9.54
C SER A 90 -26.68 -6.68 9.78
N ALA A 91 -27.20 -5.85 10.69
CA ALA A 91 -26.53 -4.58 11.05
C ALA A 91 -25.08 -4.79 11.53
N GLY A 92 -24.82 -5.89 12.25
CA GLY A 92 -23.46 -6.28 12.65
C GLY A 92 -22.58 -6.65 11.46
N GLY A 93 -23.10 -7.43 10.51
CA GLY A 93 -22.37 -7.78 9.29
C GLY A 93 -22.03 -6.55 8.43
N LEU A 94 -22.91 -5.54 8.38
CA LEU A 94 -22.62 -4.29 7.68
C LEU A 94 -21.50 -3.49 8.38
N ALA A 95 -21.40 -3.57 9.70
CA ALA A 95 -20.29 -2.97 10.43
C ALA A 95 -18.97 -3.67 10.11
N ASP A 96 -18.96 -5.00 10.02
CA ASP A 96 -17.78 -5.77 9.62
C ASP A 96 -17.37 -5.49 8.17
N VAL A 97 -18.32 -5.38 7.25
CA VAL A 97 -18.04 -4.99 5.86
C VAL A 97 -17.38 -3.62 5.80
N ARG A 98 -17.90 -2.63 6.55
CA ARG A 98 -17.27 -1.31 6.65
C ARG A 98 -15.88 -1.36 7.28
N ALA A 99 -15.65 -2.21 8.27
CA ALA A 99 -14.36 -2.30 8.93
C ALA A 99 -13.29 -2.93 8.02
N VAL A 100 -13.63 -4.05 7.37
CA VAL A 100 -12.71 -4.83 6.53
C VAL A 100 -12.63 -4.26 5.12
N TYR A 101 -13.68 -4.37 4.32
CA TYR A 101 -13.65 -3.92 2.93
C TYR A 101 -13.62 -2.39 2.80
N GLY A 102 -14.11 -1.67 3.82
CA GLY A 102 -14.05 -0.22 3.86
C GLY A 102 -12.74 0.30 4.45
N GLY A 103 -12.62 0.19 5.77
CA GLY A 103 -11.57 0.79 6.58
C GLY A 103 -10.17 0.22 6.30
N LEU A 104 -10.03 -1.10 6.24
CA LEU A 104 -8.73 -1.74 5.97
C LEU A 104 -8.26 -1.41 4.55
N ASP A 105 -9.10 -1.59 3.53
CA ASP A 105 -8.72 -1.28 2.15
C ASP A 105 -8.40 0.20 1.96
N ALA A 106 -9.20 1.10 2.55
CA ALA A 106 -8.91 2.53 2.52
C ALA A 106 -7.56 2.86 3.18
N ALA A 107 -7.28 2.28 4.36
CA ALA A 107 -6.03 2.47 5.07
C ALA A 107 -4.82 1.94 4.28
N VAL A 108 -4.95 0.77 3.65
CA VAL A 108 -3.92 0.22 2.75
C VAL A 108 -3.68 1.17 1.59
N GLY A 109 -4.73 1.61 0.89
CA GLY A 109 -4.59 2.55 -0.23
C GLY A 109 -3.91 3.86 0.16
N VAL A 110 -4.32 4.46 1.29
CA VAL A 110 -3.70 5.67 1.83
C VAL A 110 -2.23 5.43 2.16
N PHE A 111 -1.89 4.28 2.78
CA PHE A 111 -0.51 3.93 3.06
C PHE A 111 0.34 3.82 1.78
N LEU A 112 -0.20 3.24 0.70
CA LEU A 112 0.50 3.16 -0.59
C LEU A 112 0.73 4.55 -1.19
N LEU A 113 -0.26 5.44 -1.14
CA LEU A 113 -0.13 6.82 -1.62
C LEU A 113 0.87 7.63 -0.78
N LEU A 114 0.86 7.49 0.54
CA LEU A 114 1.85 8.11 1.42
C LEU A 114 3.25 7.58 1.13
N SER A 115 3.40 6.27 0.91
CA SER A 115 4.68 5.66 0.50
C SER A 115 5.19 6.25 -0.82
N LEU A 116 4.30 6.50 -1.78
CA LEU A 116 4.63 7.17 -3.03
C LEU A 116 5.11 8.61 -2.82
N ILE A 117 4.40 9.40 -2.00
CA ILE A 117 4.73 10.80 -1.69
C ILE A 117 6.09 10.88 -0.98
N GLN A 118 6.32 10.03 0.02
CA GLN A 118 7.56 9.97 0.81
C GLN A 118 8.73 9.29 0.08
N GLY A 119 8.49 8.72 -1.11
CA GLY A 119 9.53 8.03 -1.88
C GLY A 119 9.90 6.64 -1.35
N LEU A 120 9.11 6.07 -0.43
CA LEU A 120 9.26 4.73 0.13
C LEU A 120 8.71 3.65 -0.83
N ILE A 121 9.09 3.72 -2.10
CA ILE A 121 8.46 2.94 -3.19
C ILE A 121 8.55 1.44 -2.96
N TRP A 122 9.71 0.97 -2.50
CA TRP A 122 9.95 -0.44 -2.24
C TRP A 122 9.06 -1.01 -1.12
N LEU A 123 8.86 -0.22 -0.04
CA LEU A 123 8.00 -0.63 1.06
C LEU A 123 6.53 -0.68 0.62
N GLY A 124 6.08 0.34 -0.10
CA GLY A 124 4.73 0.39 -0.67
C GLY A 124 4.44 -0.82 -1.57
N LEU A 125 5.35 -1.12 -2.52
CA LEU A 125 5.19 -2.27 -3.41
C LEU A 125 5.18 -3.61 -2.67
N ARG A 126 5.93 -3.76 -1.57
CA ARG A 126 5.85 -4.97 -0.74
C ARG A 126 4.49 -5.13 -0.10
N VAL A 127 3.96 -4.06 0.51
CA VAL A 127 2.62 -4.10 1.12
C VAL A 127 1.55 -4.41 0.07
N GLN A 128 1.61 -3.77 -1.10
CA GLN A 128 0.70 -4.05 -2.22
C GLN A 128 0.81 -5.50 -2.69
N THR A 129 2.02 -6.06 -2.76
CA THR A 129 2.25 -7.47 -3.12
C THR A 129 1.59 -8.42 -2.12
N PHE A 130 1.77 -8.18 -0.81
CA PHE A 130 1.14 -9.01 0.23
C PHE A 130 -0.39 -8.88 0.22
N ALA A 131 -0.92 -7.67 -0.01
CA ALA A 131 -2.36 -7.45 -0.11
C ALA A 131 -2.97 -8.26 -1.26
N PHE A 132 -2.44 -8.14 -2.49
CA PHE A 132 -2.95 -8.91 -3.63
C PHE A 132 -2.69 -10.41 -3.51
N ALA A 133 -1.57 -10.83 -2.91
CA ALA A 133 -1.32 -12.24 -2.66
C ALA A 133 -2.33 -12.84 -1.67
N GLY A 134 -2.65 -12.11 -0.59
CA GLY A 134 -3.65 -12.53 0.38
C GLY A 134 -5.05 -12.63 -0.24
N LEU A 135 -5.46 -11.62 -1.01
CA LEU A 135 -6.73 -11.62 -1.74
C LEU A 135 -6.81 -12.79 -2.72
N LEU A 136 -5.79 -12.98 -3.56
CA LEU A 136 -5.72 -14.05 -4.55
C LEU A 136 -5.80 -15.43 -3.89
N VAL A 137 -5.07 -15.64 -2.79
CA VAL A 137 -5.10 -16.91 -2.03
C VAL A 137 -6.48 -17.14 -1.42
N GLY A 138 -7.04 -16.14 -0.73
CA GLY A 138 -8.36 -16.25 -0.11
C GLY A 138 -9.44 -16.57 -1.14
N ARG A 139 -9.44 -15.89 -2.29
CA ARG A 139 -10.40 -16.11 -3.36
C ARG A 139 -10.18 -17.46 -4.05
N SER A 140 -8.94 -17.89 -4.23
CA SER A 140 -8.62 -19.23 -4.77
C SER A 140 -9.13 -20.33 -3.85
N ILE A 141 -8.99 -20.19 -2.53
CA ILE A 141 -9.53 -21.14 -1.56
C ILE A 141 -11.06 -21.18 -1.64
N GLY A 142 -11.73 -20.02 -1.66
CA GLY A 142 -13.19 -19.94 -1.84
C GLY A 142 -13.66 -20.61 -3.13
N PHE A 143 -12.91 -20.49 -4.22
CA PHE A 143 -13.24 -21.17 -5.48
C PHE A 143 -13.20 -22.69 -5.37
N VAL A 144 -12.16 -23.22 -4.72
CA VAL A 144 -11.99 -24.67 -4.56
C VAL A 144 -13.04 -25.24 -3.61
N MET A 145 -13.43 -24.50 -2.57
CA MET A 145 -14.40 -24.98 -1.57
C MET A 145 -15.85 -24.81 -2.05
N ASP A 146 -16.18 -23.66 -2.61
CA ASP A 146 -17.57 -23.24 -2.79
C ASP A 146 -18.02 -23.20 -4.25
N SER A 147 -17.08 -23.30 -5.22
CA SER A 147 -17.36 -23.34 -6.67
C SER A 147 -18.34 -22.24 -7.14
N PRO A 148 -17.99 -20.95 -7.00
CA PRO A 148 -18.92 -19.86 -7.27
C PRO A 148 -19.34 -19.84 -8.75
N GLU A 149 -20.64 -19.71 -9.00
CA GLU A 149 -21.18 -19.55 -10.35
C GLU A 149 -21.03 -18.11 -10.89
N GLU A 150 -20.73 -17.16 -10.00
CA GLU A 150 -20.71 -15.73 -10.31
C GLU A 150 -19.50 -15.32 -11.16
N SER A 151 -19.76 -14.87 -12.40
CA SER A 151 -18.73 -14.43 -13.35
C SER A 151 -17.82 -13.32 -12.83
N LEU A 152 -18.34 -12.42 -11.98
CA LEU A 152 -17.58 -11.33 -11.36
C LEU A 152 -16.42 -11.82 -10.51
N GLN A 153 -16.60 -12.95 -9.82
CA GLN A 153 -15.57 -13.52 -8.95
C GLN A 153 -14.34 -13.98 -9.76
N VAL A 154 -14.57 -14.53 -10.96
CA VAL A 154 -13.50 -14.97 -11.87
C VAL A 154 -12.71 -13.77 -12.38
N VAL A 155 -13.42 -12.70 -12.74
CA VAL A 155 -12.80 -11.44 -13.19
C VAL A 155 -11.93 -10.85 -12.09
N LEU A 156 -12.44 -10.79 -10.85
CA LEU A 156 -11.69 -10.27 -9.71
C LEU A 156 -10.42 -11.11 -9.43
N LEU A 157 -10.52 -12.44 -9.50
CA LEU A 157 -9.34 -13.32 -9.37
C LEU A 157 -8.27 -13.00 -10.43
N GLY A 158 -8.69 -12.79 -11.68
CA GLY A 158 -7.80 -12.41 -12.77
C GLY A 158 -7.14 -11.03 -12.55
N VAL A 159 -7.91 -10.05 -12.08
CA VAL A 159 -7.41 -8.71 -11.73
C VAL A 159 -6.40 -8.80 -10.58
N GLU A 160 -6.70 -9.56 -9.52
CA GLU A 160 -5.80 -9.79 -8.38
C GLU A 160 -4.47 -10.41 -8.83
N ALA A 161 -4.53 -11.45 -9.67
CA ALA A 161 -3.34 -12.11 -10.22
C ALA A 161 -2.51 -11.15 -11.08
N PHE A 162 -3.16 -10.36 -11.93
CA PHE A 162 -2.49 -9.38 -12.78
C PHE A 162 -1.82 -8.27 -11.95
N CYS A 163 -2.53 -7.70 -10.98
CA CYS A 163 -1.98 -6.67 -10.09
C CYS A 163 -0.84 -7.20 -9.22
N LEU A 164 -0.94 -8.44 -8.73
CA LEU A 164 0.15 -9.12 -8.03
C LEU A 164 1.39 -9.23 -8.93
N ALA A 165 1.23 -9.71 -10.16
CA ALA A 165 2.33 -9.85 -11.11
C ALA A 165 3.02 -8.51 -11.39
N LEU A 166 2.25 -7.44 -11.61
CA LEU A 166 2.79 -6.09 -11.79
C LEU A 166 3.57 -5.62 -10.56
N SER A 167 3.03 -5.83 -9.36
CA SER A 167 3.68 -5.41 -8.10
C SER A 167 5.00 -6.16 -7.86
N VAL A 168 5.05 -7.46 -8.13
CA VAL A 168 6.27 -8.28 -8.07
C VAL A 168 7.29 -7.83 -9.12
N ALA A 169 6.86 -7.61 -10.36
CA ALA A 169 7.74 -7.13 -11.43
C ALA A 169 8.31 -5.74 -11.12
N GLY A 170 7.48 -4.84 -10.58
CA GLY A 170 7.91 -3.52 -10.10
C GLY A 170 8.95 -3.61 -8.98
N SER A 171 8.78 -4.57 -8.06
CA SER A 171 9.71 -4.80 -6.95
C SER A 171 11.07 -5.34 -7.43
N LYS A 172 11.07 -6.31 -8.35
CA LYS A 172 12.31 -6.88 -8.92
C LYS A 172 13.15 -5.84 -9.65
N ARG A 173 12.52 -5.02 -10.51
CA ARG A 173 13.19 -3.94 -11.25
C ARG A 173 13.81 -2.87 -10.34
N LEU A 174 13.31 -2.72 -9.11
CA LEU A 174 13.87 -1.80 -8.14
C LEU A 174 15.07 -2.39 -7.38
N ALA A 175 15.12 -3.72 -7.24
CA ALA A 175 16.23 -4.42 -6.60
C ALA A 175 17.47 -4.56 -7.50
N GLU A 176 17.30 -4.49 -8.82
CA GLU A 176 18.38 -4.56 -9.82
C GLU A 176 19.11 -3.22 -10.03
N ARG A 177 18.70 -2.15 -9.34
CA ARG A 177 19.30 -0.80 -9.42
C ARG A 177 20.12 -0.47 -8.19
#